data_AF-A0A1G2RSC1-F1
#
_entry.id   AF-A0A1G2RSC1-F1
#
_cell.length_a   1.000
_cell.length_b   1.000
_cell.length_c   1.000
_cell.angle_alpha   90.00
_cell.angle_beta   90.00
_cell.angle_gamma   90.00
#
_symmetry.space_group_name_H-M   'P 1'
#
loop_
_entity.id
_entity.type
_entity.pdbx_description
1 polymer ?
#
loop_
_entity_poly.entity_id
_entity_poly.type
_entity_poly.pdbx_seq_one_letter_code
_entity_poly.pdbx_strand_id
1 'polypeptide(L)'
;MNRWVEKSINIAQGVGYLDKLSAVYPVTINKIRKLSSVEEQRIGEIYRKKDARLLIEVLLDFKRFPFDDPYIGFLRKDRSAMRRNPKTVKRIGEQLFELHPVGIISGIERPKSSSRQFGQHFRNYIEKLRYPVLNDANFLKSTKVAFLGGGDARLKTFAKRYLGYRGEKGLDLVFCVGGKYFIGEAKFISMSGGTQDKSFRETITFVKGKSENAQHIAIVDGVVWAMTTEKNLYNSIRKLPQDRFMLSSLLLKEFIESQK
;
A
#
# COMPACT_ATOMS: atom_id res chain seq x y z
N MET A 1 24.67 -6.00 12.60
CA MET A 1 23.40 -5.81 11.86
C MET A 1 23.54 -4.58 10.99
N ASN A 2 22.84 -4.48 9.84
CA ASN A 2 22.85 -3.25 9.05
C ASN A 2 22.48 -2.03 9.93
N ARG A 3 23.26 -0.94 9.88
CA ARG A 3 23.09 0.22 10.78
C ARG A 3 21.69 0.84 10.68
N TRP A 4 21.12 0.93 9.49
CA TRP A 4 19.79 1.53 9.28
C TRP A 4 18.66 0.60 9.72
N VAL A 5 18.84 -0.71 9.52
CA VAL A 5 17.95 -1.73 10.07
C VAL A 5 17.95 -1.67 11.60
N GLU A 6 19.14 -1.60 12.20
CA GLU A 6 19.30 -1.49 13.66
C GLU A 6 18.62 -0.25 14.23
N LYS A 7 18.88 0.93 13.65
CA LYS A 7 18.19 2.16 14.06
C LYS A 7 16.67 2.06 13.92
N SER A 8 16.19 1.43 12.84
CA SER A 8 14.74 1.26 12.61
C SER A 8 14.10 0.37 13.67
N ILE A 9 14.77 -0.74 14.04
CA ILE A 9 14.33 -1.62 15.13
C ILE A 9 14.32 -0.86 16.46
N ASN A 10 15.38 -0.11 16.77
CA ASN A 10 15.47 0.65 18.03
C ASN A 10 14.37 1.71 18.13
N ILE A 11 14.06 2.41 17.04
CA ILE A 11 12.96 3.38 17.01
C ILE A 11 11.62 2.68 17.18
N ALA A 12 11.41 1.54 16.53
CA ALA A 12 10.16 0.78 16.63
C ALA A 12 9.89 0.18 18.02
N GLN A 13 10.96 -0.15 18.75
CA GLN A 13 10.90 -0.61 20.14
C GLN A 13 10.79 0.55 21.14
N GLY A 14 11.05 1.78 20.71
CA GLY A 14 10.98 2.98 21.55
C GLY A 14 9.55 3.51 21.73
N VAL A 15 9.40 4.40 22.71
CA VAL A 15 8.12 5.07 23.00
C VAL A 15 7.65 5.92 21.81
N GLY A 16 6.36 5.76 21.46
CA GLY A 16 5.68 6.58 20.47
C GLY A 16 6.06 6.31 19.01
N TYR A 17 6.53 5.11 18.66
CA TYR A 17 6.81 4.76 17.26
C TYR A 17 5.58 4.97 16.36
N LEU A 18 4.43 4.41 16.74
CA LEU A 18 3.20 4.55 15.96
C LEU A 18 2.69 5.99 15.93
N ASP A 19 2.88 6.74 17.03
CA ASP A 19 2.52 8.16 17.10
C ASP A 19 3.36 8.98 16.12
N LYS A 20 4.67 8.75 16.06
CA LYS A 20 5.56 9.37 15.08
C LYS A 20 5.20 8.97 13.65
N LEU A 21 4.85 7.71 13.43
CA LEU A 21 4.37 7.25 12.13
C LEU A 21 3.08 7.93 11.70
N SER A 22 2.21 8.36 12.62
CA SER A 22 0.99 9.10 12.26
C SER A 22 1.28 10.43 11.54
N ALA A 23 2.48 11.00 11.71
CA ALA A 23 2.92 12.17 10.95
C ALA A 23 3.25 11.85 9.48
N VAL A 24 3.63 10.61 9.21
CA VAL A 24 3.91 10.06 7.87
C VAL A 24 2.63 9.50 7.24
N TYR A 25 1.91 8.65 7.99
CA TYR A 25 0.70 7.94 7.60
C TYR A 25 -0.48 8.34 8.52
N PRO A 26 -1.07 9.53 8.33
CA PRO A 26 -2.16 9.98 9.19
C PRO A 26 -3.34 9.02 9.10
N VAL A 27 -3.82 8.57 10.26
CA VAL A 27 -5.04 7.77 10.35
C VAL A 27 -6.21 8.71 10.08
N THR A 28 -6.63 8.78 8.83
CA THR A 28 -7.86 9.48 8.47
C THR A 28 -9.04 8.61 8.90
N ILE A 29 -9.95 9.17 9.71
CA ILE A 29 -11.28 8.59 9.91
C ILE A 29 -11.99 8.71 8.56
N ASN A 30 -11.88 7.66 7.76
CA ASN A 30 -12.45 7.65 6.43
C ASN A 30 -13.96 7.79 6.55
N LYS A 31 -14.54 8.79 5.86
CA LYS A 31 -15.98 8.99 5.82
C LYS A 31 -16.66 7.69 5.34
N ILE A 32 -17.71 7.32 6.05
CA ILE A 32 -18.62 6.24 5.68
C ILE A 32 -19.17 6.52 4.28
N ARG A 33 -19.31 5.49 3.44
CA ARG A 33 -19.97 5.64 2.13
C ARG A 33 -21.48 5.64 2.35
N LYS A 34 -22.01 6.73 2.89
CA LYS A 34 -23.41 6.81 3.27
C LYS A 34 -24.31 6.50 2.07
N LEU A 35 -25.21 5.53 2.23
CA LEU A 35 -26.25 5.26 1.24
C LEU A 35 -27.35 6.34 1.31
N SER A 36 -28.02 6.57 0.20
CA SER A 36 -29.26 7.36 0.21
C SER A 36 -30.38 6.55 0.88
N SER A 37 -31.35 7.25 1.46
CA SER A 37 -32.56 6.62 2.03
C SER A 37 -33.31 5.77 1.00
N VAL A 38 -33.28 6.17 -0.27
CA VAL A 38 -33.88 5.42 -1.39
C VAL A 38 -33.17 4.09 -1.63
N GLU A 39 -31.83 4.08 -1.60
CA GLU A 39 -31.03 2.85 -1.74
C GLU A 39 -31.26 1.90 -0.56
N GLU A 40 -31.30 2.41 0.67
CA GLU A 40 -31.59 1.61 1.87
C GLU A 40 -32.97 0.97 1.81
N GLN A 41 -34.00 1.74 1.44
CA GLN A 41 -35.36 1.24 1.28
C GLN A 41 -35.45 0.16 0.19
N ARG A 42 -34.83 0.40 -0.97
CA ARG A 42 -34.78 -0.56 -2.07
C ARG A 42 -34.14 -1.88 -1.64
N ILE A 43 -33.01 -1.84 -0.95
CA ILE A 43 -32.34 -3.04 -0.41
C ILE A 43 -33.28 -3.77 0.56
N GLY A 44 -33.92 -3.04 1.48
CA GLY A 44 -34.85 -3.61 2.46
C GLY A 44 -36.06 -4.30 1.82
N GLU A 45 -36.64 -3.72 0.76
CA GLU A 45 -37.76 -4.29 0.02
C GLU A 45 -37.39 -5.60 -0.68
N ILE A 46 -36.27 -5.61 -1.41
CA ILE A 46 -35.79 -6.80 -2.11
C ILE A 46 -35.46 -7.91 -1.11
N TYR A 47 -34.82 -7.55 0.01
CA TYR A 47 -34.51 -8.48 1.10
C TYR A 47 -35.77 -9.14 1.66
N ARG A 48 -36.84 -8.36 1.94
CA ARG A 48 -38.11 -8.90 2.46
C ARG A 48 -38.78 -9.88 1.50
N LYS A 49 -38.67 -9.63 0.19
CA LYS A 49 -39.15 -10.54 -0.86
C LYS A 49 -38.32 -11.83 -1.00
N LYS A 50 -37.21 -11.94 -0.28
CA LYS A 50 -36.25 -13.06 -0.35
C LYS A 50 -35.74 -13.33 -1.78
N ASP A 51 -35.69 -12.29 -2.63
CA ASP A 51 -35.16 -12.40 -3.99
C ASP A 51 -33.63 -12.26 -3.99
N ALA A 52 -32.94 -13.39 -3.80
CA ALA A 52 -31.48 -13.43 -3.74
C ALA A 52 -30.82 -12.91 -5.03
N ARG A 53 -31.38 -13.24 -6.19
CA ARG A 53 -30.78 -12.87 -7.48
C ARG A 53 -30.86 -11.36 -7.68
N LEU A 54 -32.04 -10.77 -7.48
CA LEU A 54 -32.23 -9.33 -7.60
C LEU A 54 -31.41 -8.57 -6.55
N LEU A 55 -31.32 -9.12 -5.33
CA LEU A 55 -30.52 -8.51 -4.26
C LEU A 55 -29.03 -8.47 -4.66
N ILE A 56 -28.47 -9.59 -5.14
CA ILE A 56 -27.08 -9.63 -5.62
C ILE A 56 -26.89 -8.66 -6.79
N GLU A 57 -27.81 -8.63 -7.74
CA GLU A 57 -27.75 -7.75 -8.90
C GLU A 57 -27.65 -6.27 -8.52
N VAL A 58 -28.51 -5.80 -7.61
CA VAL A 58 -28.46 -4.43 -7.09
C VAL A 58 -27.17 -4.18 -6.32
N LEU A 59 -26.74 -5.13 -5.49
CA LEU A 59 -25.57 -4.96 -4.63
C LEU A 59 -24.25 -4.88 -5.40
N LEU A 60 -24.18 -5.46 -6.59
CA LEU A 60 -22.99 -5.44 -7.44
C LEU A 60 -22.68 -4.04 -8.01
N ASP A 61 -23.66 -3.13 -8.03
CA ASP A 61 -23.52 -1.74 -8.53
C ASP A 61 -22.83 -0.82 -7.51
N PHE A 62 -22.90 -1.15 -6.21
CA PHE A 62 -22.18 -0.40 -5.19
C PHE A 62 -20.67 -0.59 -5.33
N LYS A 63 -19.89 0.44 -4.98
CA LYS A 63 -18.42 0.39 -5.00
C LYS A 63 -17.88 -0.79 -4.17
N ARG A 64 -18.56 -1.13 -3.07
CA ARG A 64 -18.22 -2.23 -2.16
C ARG A 64 -19.40 -3.18 -2.01
N PHE A 65 -19.12 -4.48 -2.15
CA PHE A 65 -20.08 -5.52 -1.82
C PHE A 65 -20.09 -5.74 -0.30
N PRO A 66 -21.21 -6.14 0.33
CA PRO A 66 -21.33 -6.20 1.79
C PRO A 66 -20.25 -7.01 2.52
N PHE A 67 -19.73 -8.06 1.87
CA PHE A 67 -18.64 -8.91 2.34
C PHE A 67 -17.69 -9.29 1.21
N ASP A 68 -16.54 -9.84 1.57
CA ASP A 68 -15.56 -10.32 0.60
C ASP A 68 -15.97 -11.72 0.09
N ASP A 69 -16.21 -11.84 -1.21
CA ASP A 69 -16.48 -13.12 -1.89
C ASP A 69 -15.68 -13.17 -3.20
N PRO A 70 -14.99 -14.29 -3.48
CA PRO A 70 -14.05 -14.39 -4.61
C PRO A 70 -14.72 -14.23 -5.98
N TYR A 71 -16.02 -14.50 -6.10
CA TYR A 71 -16.72 -14.49 -7.39
C TYR A 71 -17.36 -13.13 -7.73
N ILE A 72 -17.45 -12.20 -6.78
CA ILE A 72 -18.04 -10.87 -7.00
C ILE A 72 -17.35 -10.12 -8.14
N GLY A 73 -16.02 -10.23 -8.25
CA GLY A 73 -15.26 -9.61 -9.33
C GLY A 73 -15.67 -10.14 -10.72
N PHE A 74 -15.95 -11.44 -10.82
CA PHE A 74 -16.43 -12.07 -12.05
C PHE A 74 -17.87 -11.65 -12.35
N LEU A 75 -18.76 -11.71 -11.36
CA LEU A 75 -20.17 -11.33 -11.51
C LEU A 75 -20.36 -9.86 -11.89
N ARG A 76 -19.50 -8.95 -11.41
CA ARG A 76 -19.51 -7.55 -11.84
C ARG A 76 -19.20 -7.40 -13.33
N LYS A 77 -18.26 -8.18 -13.85
CA LYS A 77 -17.84 -8.15 -15.26
C LYS A 77 -18.86 -8.82 -16.18
N ASP A 78 -19.46 -9.92 -15.72
CA ASP A 78 -20.48 -10.66 -16.46
C ASP A 78 -21.68 -10.98 -15.57
N ARG A 79 -22.71 -10.14 -15.66
CA ARG A 79 -23.97 -10.30 -14.93
C ARG A 79 -24.75 -11.54 -15.38
N SER A 80 -24.61 -11.95 -16.64
CA SER A 80 -25.30 -13.13 -17.18
C SER A 80 -24.82 -14.42 -16.52
N ALA A 81 -23.62 -14.42 -15.94
CA ALA A 81 -23.06 -15.53 -15.21
C ALA A 81 -23.91 -15.97 -14.02
N MET A 82 -24.73 -15.08 -13.44
CA MET A 82 -25.67 -15.46 -12.38
C MET A 82 -26.65 -16.54 -12.85
N ARG A 83 -27.09 -16.50 -14.12
CA ARG A 83 -28.00 -17.51 -14.69
C ARG A 83 -27.31 -18.85 -14.90
N ARG A 84 -26.03 -18.83 -15.31
CA ARG A 84 -25.24 -20.05 -15.55
C ARG A 84 -24.73 -20.70 -14.27
N ASN A 85 -24.75 -19.99 -13.13
CA ASN A 85 -24.17 -20.43 -11.86
C ASN A 85 -25.17 -20.34 -10.69
N PRO A 86 -26.32 -21.02 -10.74
CA PRO A 86 -27.39 -20.88 -9.73
C PRO A 86 -26.96 -21.31 -8.32
N LYS A 87 -26.08 -22.32 -8.19
CA LYS A 87 -25.54 -22.75 -6.88
C LYS A 87 -24.72 -21.64 -6.20
N THR A 88 -23.93 -20.90 -6.98
CA THR A 88 -23.15 -19.76 -6.49
C THR A 88 -24.05 -18.61 -6.04
N VAL A 89 -25.08 -18.29 -6.84
CA VAL A 89 -26.08 -17.27 -6.49
C VAL A 89 -26.81 -17.65 -5.20
N LYS A 90 -27.20 -18.92 -5.03
CA LYS A 90 -27.84 -19.42 -3.82
C LYS A 90 -26.95 -19.22 -2.58
N ARG A 91 -25.69 -19.68 -2.63
CA ARG A 91 -24.72 -19.54 -1.53
C ARG A 91 -24.50 -18.07 -1.13
N ILE A 92 -24.32 -17.19 -2.10
CA ILE A 92 -24.14 -15.74 -1.82
C ILE A 92 -25.43 -15.16 -1.23
N GLY A 93 -26.59 -15.56 -1.74
CA GLY A 93 -27.89 -15.15 -1.23
C GLY A 93 -28.12 -15.56 0.23
N GLU A 94 -27.78 -16.80 0.59
CA GLU A 94 -27.85 -17.30 1.98
C GLU A 94 -27.00 -16.44 2.91
N GLN A 95 -25.75 -16.16 2.54
CA GLN A 95 -24.87 -15.27 3.31
C GLN A 95 -25.42 -13.84 3.45
N LEU A 96 -26.04 -13.30 2.39
CA LEU A 96 -26.71 -11.99 2.47
C LEU A 96 -27.90 -12.02 3.44
N PHE A 97 -28.66 -13.10 3.47
CA PHE A 97 -29.79 -13.25 4.40
C PHE A 97 -29.34 -13.44 5.84
N GLU A 98 -28.19 -14.05 6.10
CA GLU A 98 -27.61 -14.15 7.46
C GLU A 98 -27.16 -12.79 7.99
N LEU A 99 -26.75 -11.86 7.13
CA LEU A 99 -26.31 -10.52 7.56
C LEU A 99 -27.45 -9.60 8.00
N HIS A 100 -28.70 -9.89 7.61
CA HIS A 100 -29.84 -8.98 7.74
C HIS A 100 -29.64 -7.63 7.01
N PRO A 101 -30.69 -6.81 6.82
CA PRO A 101 -30.56 -5.53 6.11
C PRO A 101 -29.50 -4.60 6.71
N VAL A 102 -29.40 -4.57 8.05
CA VAL A 102 -28.41 -3.75 8.77
C VAL A 102 -26.97 -4.20 8.46
N GLY A 103 -26.70 -5.50 8.42
CA GLY A 103 -25.37 -6.03 8.06
C GLY A 103 -25.02 -5.77 6.60
N ILE A 104 -26.00 -5.86 5.70
CA ILE A 104 -25.82 -5.53 4.28
C ILE A 104 -25.43 -4.06 4.11
N ILE A 105 -26.23 -3.14 4.68
CA ILE A 105 -25.99 -1.69 4.59
C ILE A 105 -24.64 -1.34 5.18
N SER A 106 -24.39 -1.75 6.44
CA SER A 106 -23.11 -1.47 7.11
C SER A 106 -21.90 -2.01 6.32
N GLY A 107 -22.03 -3.16 5.67
CA GLY A 107 -21.02 -3.74 4.78
C GLY A 107 -20.66 -2.87 3.58
N ILE A 108 -21.68 -2.30 2.91
CA ILE A 108 -21.51 -1.38 1.76
C ILE A 108 -20.86 -0.07 2.22
N GLU A 109 -21.36 0.45 3.33
CA GLU A 109 -21.00 1.73 3.90
C GLU A 109 -19.57 1.75 4.49
N ARG A 110 -18.97 0.57 4.75
CA ARG A 110 -17.61 0.45 5.32
C ARG A 110 -16.61 1.37 4.60
N PRO A 111 -15.80 2.14 5.33
CA PRO A 111 -14.82 3.05 4.73
C PRO A 111 -13.83 2.34 3.80
N LYS A 112 -13.09 3.12 3.00
CA LYS A 112 -11.92 2.59 2.27
C LYS A 112 -10.91 2.08 3.30
N SER A 113 -10.24 0.96 3.01
CA SER A 113 -9.15 0.49 3.86
C SER A 113 -8.02 1.51 3.85
N SER A 114 -7.50 1.86 5.03
CA SER A 114 -6.42 2.84 5.20
C SER A 114 -5.14 2.42 4.46
N SER A 115 -4.96 1.11 4.25
CA SER A 115 -3.85 0.53 3.47
C SER A 115 -3.74 1.04 2.04
N ARG A 116 -4.87 1.44 1.41
CA ARG A 116 -4.87 1.99 0.04
C ARG A 116 -4.40 3.45 -0.02
N GLN A 117 -4.26 4.13 1.12
CA GLN A 117 -3.86 5.54 1.20
C GLN A 117 -2.37 5.71 1.51
N PHE A 118 -1.68 4.68 2.01
CA PHE A 118 -0.29 4.79 2.45
C PHE A 118 0.68 5.27 1.38
N GLY A 119 0.50 4.87 0.11
CA GLY A 119 1.33 5.38 -0.98
C GLY A 119 1.18 6.90 -1.19
N GLN A 120 -0.05 7.43 -1.11
CA GLN A 120 -0.27 8.87 -1.19
C GLN A 120 0.27 9.60 0.05
N HIS A 121 0.09 9.02 1.24
CA HIS A 121 0.62 9.58 2.47
C HIS A 121 2.15 9.68 2.44
N PHE A 122 2.83 8.64 1.95
CA PHE A 122 4.28 8.66 1.78
C PHE A 122 4.73 9.77 0.82
N ARG A 123 4.06 9.96 -0.32
CA ARG A 123 4.36 11.08 -1.24
C ARG A 123 4.20 12.44 -0.56
N ASN A 124 3.11 12.64 0.17
CA ASN A 124 2.90 13.88 0.94
C ASN A 124 3.98 14.06 2.02
N TYR A 125 4.49 12.97 2.61
CA TYR A 125 5.60 13.03 3.56
C TYR A 125 6.91 13.49 2.91
N ILE A 126 7.22 13.00 1.70
CA ILE A 126 8.39 13.48 0.94
C ILE A 126 8.33 14.99 0.72
N GLU A 127 7.17 15.53 0.35
CA GLU A 127 6.99 16.98 0.17
C GLU A 127 7.26 17.77 1.47
N LYS A 128 6.86 17.21 2.62
CA LYS A 128 7.13 17.81 3.95
C LYS A 128 8.61 17.81 4.32
N LEU A 129 9.47 17.02 3.67
CA LEU A 129 10.92 17.09 3.87
C LEU A 129 11.54 18.39 3.32
N ARG A 130 10.80 19.16 2.52
CA ARG A 130 11.20 20.47 1.97
C ARG A 130 12.44 20.45 1.07
N TYR A 131 12.79 19.30 0.50
CA TYR A 131 13.80 19.24 -0.56
C TYR A 131 13.19 19.58 -1.92
N PRO A 132 13.95 20.18 -2.85
CA PRO A 132 13.48 20.50 -4.20
C PRO A 132 12.98 19.26 -4.96
N VAL A 133 11.88 19.43 -5.70
CA VAL A 133 11.38 18.44 -6.66
C VAL A 133 11.68 18.95 -8.06
N LEU A 134 12.49 18.21 -8.82
CA LEU A 134 13.03 18.64 -10.10
C LEU A 134 12.47 17.83 -11.28
N ASN A 135 12.53 18.42 -12.47
CA ASN A 135 12.36 17.70 -13.73
C ASN A 135 13.65 16.96 -14.11
N ASP A 136 13.58 16.09 -15.13
CA ASP A 136 14.68 15.21 -15.54
C ASP A 136 15.99 15.98 -15.80
N ALA A 137 15.92 17.08 -16.56
CA ALA A 137 17.10 17.85 -16.96
C ALA A 137 17.80 18.53 -15.78
N ASN A 138 17.03 19.13 -14.87
CA ASN A 138 17.58 19.77 -13.68
C ASN A 138 18.05 18.74 -12.65
N PHE A 139 17.35 17.59 -12.56
CA PHE A 139 17.70 16.51 -11.66
C PHE A 139 19.06 15.90 -12.00
N LEU A 140 19.31 15.60 -13.28
CA LEU A 140 20.59 15.03 -13.75
C LEU A 140 21.80 15.96 -13.55
N LYS A 141 21.57 17.28 -13.45
CA LYS A 141 22.61 18.29 -13.22
C LYS A 141 22.80 18.62 -11.75
N SER A 142 21.92 18.16 -10.87
CA SER A 142 21.93 18.54 -9.46
C SER A 142 22.99 17.76 -8.68
N THR A 143 23.85 18.47 -7.96
CA THR A 143 24.74 17.90 -6.94
C THR A 143 24.15 18.02 -5.53
N LYS A 144 23.12 18.86 -5.35
CA LYS A 144 22.40 19.06 -4.10
C LYS A 144 21.33 17.98 -3.91
N VAL A 145 20.79 17.89 -2.69
CA VAL A 145 19.64 17.03 -2.40
C VAL A 145 18.45 17.47 -3.23
N ALA A 146 17.89 16.56 -4.02
CA ALA A 146 16.66 16.80 -4.77
C ALA A 146 15.92 15.49 -5.04
N PHE A 147 14.61 15.55 -5.19
CA PHE A 147 13.75 14.46 -5.63
C PHE A 147 13.38 14.64 -7.11
N LEU A 148 13.23 13.53 -7.83
CA LEU A 148 12.66 13.55 -9.17
C LEU A 148 11.12 13.63 -9.05
N GLY A 149 10.51 14.58 -9.76
CA GLY A 149 9.05 14.70 -9.78
C GLY A 149 8.37 13.62 -10.62
N GLY A 150 7.10 13.33 -10.32
CA GLY A 150 6.21 12.53 -11.16
C GLY A 150 5.71 11.24 -10.53
N GLY A 151 4.83 10.54 -11.26
CA GLY A 151 4.25 9.26 -10.82
C GLY A 151 5.21 8.08 -10.96
N ASP A 152 4.83 6.96 -10.35
CA ASP A 152 5.59 5.71 -10.28
C ASP A 152 6.10 5.19 -11.63
N ALA A 153 5.26 5.25 -12.67
CA ALA A 153 5.62 4.85 -14.03
C ALA A 153 6.68 5.77 -14.63
N ARG A 154 6.58 7.09 -14.40
CA ARG A 154 7.58 8.06 -14.87
C ARG A 154 8.91 7.86 -14.15
N LEU A 155 8.88 7.70 -12.83
CA LEU A 155 10.08 7.44 -12.04
C LEU A 155 10.80 6.17 -12.51
N LYS A 156 10.04 5.10 -12.79
CA LYS A 156 10.58 3.88 -13.42
C LYS A 156 11.23 4.17 -14.77
N THR A 157 10.53 4.84 -15.68
CA THR A 157 11.05 5.14 -17.02
C THR A 157 12.35 5.94 -16.96
N PHE A 158 12.42 6.95 -16.09
CA PHE A 158 13.64 7.70 -15.84
C PHE A 158 14.77 6.81 -15.32
N ALA A 159 14.50 6.00 -14.29
CA ALA A 159 15.49 5.12 -13.68
C ALA A 159 16.01 4.06 -14.66
N LYS A 160 15.15 3.51 -15.53
CA LYS A 160 15.57 2.60 -16.60
C LYS A 160 16.49 3.30 -17.59
N ARG A 161 16.13 4.52 -18.01
CA ARG A 161 16.83 5.28 -19.06
C ARG A 161 18.19 5.82 -18.61
N TYR A 162 18.28 6.33 -17.38
CA TYR A 162 19.46 7.09 -16.93
C TYR A 162 20.24 6.42 -15.80
N LEU A 163 19.61 5.55 -15.01
CA LEU A 163 20.20 4.99 -13.79
C LEU A 163 20.54 3.50 -13.91
N GLY A 164 20.17 2.85 -15.02
CA GLY A 164 20.39 1.42 -15.23
C GLY A 164 19.47 0.53 -14.38
N TYR A 165 18.27 1.00 -14.04
CA TYR A 165 17.26 0.16 -13.40
C TYR A 165 16.69 -0.86 -14.38
N ARG A 166 16.65 -2.15 -14.00
CA ARG A 166 16.15 -3.24 -14.85
C ARG A 166 14.86 -3.89 -14.32
N GLY A 167 14.30 -3.36 -13.22
CA GLY A 167 13.06 -3.89 -12.65
C GLY A 167 11.82 -3.41 -13.40
N GLU A 168 10.73 -4.19 -13.30
CA GLU A 168 9.46 -3.88 -13.98
C GLU A 168 8.48 -3.05 -13.13
N LYS A 169 8.71 -2.99 -11.83
CA LYS A 169 7.85 -2.27 -10.89
C LYS A 169 8.06 -0.76 -10.93
N GLY A 170 6.98 -0.03 -10.72
CA GLY A 170 7.02 1.40 -10.48
C GLY A 170 7.82 1.71 -9.20
N LEU A 171 8.47 2.87 -9.18
CA LEU A 171 9.25 3.33 -8.03
C LEU A 171 8.42 4.33 -7.22
N ASP A 172 8.56 4.32 -5.90
CA ASP A 172 7.86 5.25 -5.01
C ASP A 172 8.65 6.55 -4.81
N LEU A 173 9.97 6.50 -4.96
CA LEU A 173 10.86 7.67 -4.88
C LEU A 173 12.13 7.48 -5.73
N VAL A 174 12.64 8.60 -6.24
CA VAL A 174 13.97 8.73 -6.84
C VAL A 174 14.56 10.05 -6.36
N PHE A 175 15.76 10.02 -5.79
CA PHE A 175 16.43 11.23 -5.30
C PHE A 175 17.93 11.22 -5.58
N CYS A 176 18.53 12.41 -5.60
CA CYS A 176 19.97 12.59 -5.70
C CYS A 176 20.50 13.31 -4.46
N VAL A 177 21.73 13.03 -4.07
CA VAL A 177 22.45 13.71 -3.00
C VAL A 177 23.96 13.53 -3.22
N GLY A 178 24.72 14.63 -3.23
CA GLY A 178 26.17 14.57 -3.37
C GLY A 178 26.62 13.88 -4.66
N GLY A 179 25.86 14.04 -5.76
CA GLY A 179 26.12 13.37 -7.04
C GLY A 179 25.77 11.87 -7.08
N LYS A 180 25.28 11.28 -5.99
CA LYS A 180 24.78 9.90 -5.94
C LYS A 180 23.29 9.87 -6.23
N TYR A 181 22.82 8.82 -6.90
CA TYR A 181 21.40 8.59 -7.14
C TYR A 181 20.88 7.42 -6.30
N PHE A 182 19.64 7.56 -5.85
CA PHE A 182 18.91 6.56 -5.10
C PHE A 182 17.55 6.32 -5.75
N ILE A 183 17.18 5.05 -5.86
CA ILE A 183 15.86 4.62 -6.32
C ILE A 183 15.22 3.78 -5.23
N GLY A 184 13.92 3.96 -4.98
CA GLY A 184 13.30 3.29 -3.86
C GLY A 184 11.86 2.87 -4.02
N GLU A 185 11.50 1.89 -3.18
CA GLU A 185 10.14 1.45 -2.92
C GLU A 185 9.75 1.80 -1.48
N ALA A 186 8.48 2.12 -1.27
CA ALA A 186 7.89 2.38 0.04
C ALA A 186 6.77 1.37 0.33
N LYS A 187 6.79 0.75 1.51
CA LYS A 187 5.79 -0.24 1.93
C LYS A 187 5.42 -0.07 3.39
N PHE A 188 4.12 -0.14 3.69
CA PHE A 188 3.63 -0.32 5.05
C PHE A 188 3.08 -1.74 5.18
N ILE A 189 3.72 -2.56 6.01
CA ILE A 189 3.33 -3.95 6.26
C ILE A 189 2.49 -3.99 7.53
N SER A 190 1.17 -4.03 7.39
CA SER A 190 0.24 -3.96 8.52
C SER A 190 0.11 -5.27 9.30
N MET A 191 0.37 -6.40 8.65
CA MET A 191 0.30 -7.73 9.23
C MET A 191 1.19 -8.69 8.45
N SER A 192 1.61 -9.75 9.10
CA SER A 192 2.27 -10.89 8.48
C SER A 192 1.28 -11.82 7.78
N GLY A 193 1.77 -12.57 6.79
CA GLY A 193 1.01 -13.57 6.07
C GLY A 193 0.47 -13.10 4.70
N GLY A 194 0.23 -14.09 3.83
CA GLY A 194 -0.42 -13.91 2.54
C GLY A 194 0.27 -12.90 1.60
N THR A 195 -0.51 -11.95 1.10
CA THR A 195 -0.05 -10.94 0.11
C THR A 195 0.99 -9.97 0.71
N GLN A 196 0.97 -9.76 2.02
CA GLN A 196 1.92 -8.87 2.70
C GLN A 196 3.34 -9.46 2.71
N ASP A 197 3.48 -10.75 3.03
CA ASP A 197 4.77 -11.45 2.97
C ASP A 197 5.35 -11.50 1.55
N LYS A 198 4.49 -11.65 0.54
CA LYS A 198 4.90 -11.55 -0.87
C LYS A 198 5.46 -10.15 -1.15
N SER A 199 4.75 -9.10 -0.77
CA SER A 199 5.17 -7.71 -0.97
C SER A 199 6.50 -7.40 -0.27
N PHE A 200 6.66 -7.90 0.96
CA PHE A 200 7.91 -7.77 1.71
C PHE A 200 9.08 -8.50 1.03
N ARG A 201 8.89 -9.76 0.60
CA ARG A 201 9.94 -10.51 -0.12
C ARG A 201 10.36 -9.80 -1.40
N GLU A 202 9.40 -9.27 -2.16
CA GLU A 202 9.69 -8.48 -3.36
C GLU A 202 10.50 -7.22 -3.02
N THR A 203 10.22 -6.56 -1.89
CA THR A 203 10.99 -5.41 -1.41
C THR A 203 12.42 -5.79 -1.02
N ILE A 204 12.61 -6.95 -0.37
CA ILE A 204 13.95 -7.48 -0.07
C ILE A 204 14.73 -7.77 -1.36
N THR A 205 14.08 -8.37 -2.36
CA THR A 205 14.67 -8.60 -3.68
C THR A 205 15.05 -7.28 -4.35
N PHE A 206 14.19 -6.26 -4.28
CA PHE A 206 14.47 -4.93 -4.80
C PHE A 206 15.75 -4.33 -4.18
N VAL A 207 15.86 -4.27 -2.85
CA VAL A 207 17.05 -3.68 -2.19
C VAL A 207 18.34 -4.44 -2.51
N LYS A 208 18.25 -5.76 -2.69
CA LYS A 208 19.38 -6.61 -3.11
C LYS A 208 19.73 -6.45 -4.60
N GLY A 209 18.86 -5.82 -5.38
CA GLY A 209 19.08 -5.49 -6.77
C GLY A 209 20.28 -4.58 -6.99
N LYS A 210 20.67 -4.45 -8.26
CA LYS A 210 21.74 -3.56 -8.69
C LYS A 210 21.25 -2.70 -9.83
N SER A 211 21.74 -1.47 -9.85
CA SER A 211 21.62 -0.53 -10.95
C SER A 211 23.00 0.07 -11.21
N GLU A 212 23.23 0.52 -12.43
CA GLU A 212 24.54 1.00 -12.87
C GLU A 212 24.94 2.28 -12.14
N ASN A 213 24.01 3.23 -12.04
CA ASN A 213 24.28 4.57 -11.50
C ASN A 213 23.42 4.92 -10.27
N ALA A 214 22.75 3.94 -9.65
CA ALA A 214 21.91 4.21 -8.48
C ALA A 214 21.93 3.10 -7.42
N GLN A 215 21.82 3.52 -6.17
CA GLN A 215 21.64 2.64 -5.01
C GLN A 215 20.16 2.40 -4.75
N HIS A 216 19.83 1.18 -4.33
CA HIS A 216 18.45 0.79 -4.03
C HIS A 216 18.18 1.02 -2.55
N ILE A 217 17.02 1.63 -2.24
CA ILE A 217 16.59 1.92 -0.88
C ILE A 217 15.13 1.51 -0.67
N ALA A 218 14.84 0.77 0.39
CA ALA A 218 13.45 0.47 0.78
C ALA A 218 13.06 1.23 2.04
N ILE A 219 11.95 1.94 1.95
CA ILE A 219 11.31 2.59 3.09
C ILE A 219 10.18 1.71 3.56
N VAL A 220 10.37 1.01 4.67
CA VAL A 220 9.42 0.02 5.16
C VAL A 220 8.95 0.41 6.56
N ASP A 221 7.67 0.33 6.83
CA ASP A 221 7.08 0.59 8.15
C ASP A 221 6.05 -0.49 8.52
N GLY A 222 5.66 -0.53 9.79
CA GLY A 222 4.68 -1.47 10.32
C GLY A 222 5.33 -2.66 11.03
N VAL A 223 4.71 -3.84 10.95
CA VAL A 223 5.05 -5.01 11.78
C VAL A 223 6.45 -5.57 11.52
N VAL A 224 7.10 -5.20 10.41
CA VAL A 224 8.45 -5.69 10.05
C VAL A 224 9.52 -5.38 11.11
N TRP A 225 9.33 -4.30 11.87
CA TRP A 225 10.28 -3.87 12.90
C TRP A 225 9.93 -4.42 14.29
N ALA A 226 8.71 -4.93 14.46
CA ALA A 226 8.27 -5.50 15.72
C ALA A 226 8.96 -6.86 15.94
N MET A 227 9.58 -7.02 17.10
CA MET A 227 10.12 -8.31 17.53
C MET A 227 8.95 -9.22 17.94
N THR A 228 8.31 -9.83 16.94
CA THR A 228 7.21 -10.78 17.14
C THR A 228 7.71 -12.22 17.06
N THR A 229 6.90 -13.17 17.51
CA THR A 229 7.17 -14.62 17.41
C THR A 229 7.23 -15.12 15.96
N GLU A 230 6.80 -14.31 14.98
CA GLU A 230 6.85 -14.62 13.57
C GLU A 230 8.25 -14.38 12.99
N LYS A 231 9.06 -15.43 13.09
CA LYS A 231 10.50 -15.43 12.82
C LYS A 231 10.89 -14.99 11.39
N ASN A 232 10.00 -14.97 10.40
CA ASN A 232 10.43 -14.89 9.00
C ASN A 232 10.76 -13.46 8.51
N LEU A 233 9.95 -12.46 8.84
CA LEU A 233 10.16 -11.07 8.38
C LEU A 233 11.33 -10.42 9.13
N TYR A 234 11.29 -10.47 10.47
CA TYR A 234 12.31 -9.91 11.34
C TYR A 234 13.70 -10.53 11.10
N ASN A 235 13.81 -11.85 10.91
CA ASN A 235 15.11 -12.45 10.62
C ASN A 235 15.64 -12.10 9.22
N SER A 236 14.75 -11.86 8.25
CA SER A 236 15.16 -11.46 6.89
C SER A 236 15.82 -10.09 6.87
N ILE A 237 15.27 -9.11 7.61
CA ILE A 237 15.88 -7.77 7.71
C ILE A 237 17.22 -7.79 8.45
N ARG A 238 17.36 -8.60 9.51
CA ARG A 238 18.61 -8.68 10.30
C ARG A 238 19.79 -9.21 9.51
N LYS A 239 19.51 -10.03 8.49
CA LYS A 239 20.49 -10.62 7.58
C LYS A 239 20.83 -9.72 6.38
N LEU A 240 20.27 -8.51 6.29
CA LEU A 240 20.63 -7.58 5.24
C LEU A 240 22.09 -7.12 5.41
N PRO A 241 22.91 -7.19 4.34
CA PRO A 241 24.27 -6.64 4.33
C PRO A 241 24.31 -5.13 4.59
N GLN A 242 25.48 -4.58 4.94
CA GLN A 242 25.64 -3.14 5.27
C GLN A 242 25.40 -2.21 4.07
N ASP A 243 25.67 -2.66 2.86
CA ASP A 243 25.49 -1.92 1.60
C ASP A 243 24.02 -1.95 1.09
N ARG A 244 23.09 -2.49 1.89
CA ARG A 244 21.68 -2.68 1.52
C ARG A 244 20.79 -1.81 2.38
N PHE A 245 20.19 -0.79 1.78
CA PHE A 245 19.45 0.22 2.52
C PHE A 245 17.98 -0.17 2.69
N MET A 246 17.61 -0.51 3.92
CA MET A 246 16.23 -0.68 4.34
C MET A 246 16.05 0.02 5.70
N LEU A 247 15.03 0.88 5.80
CA LEU A 247 14.82 1.72 6.97
C LEU A 247 13.36 2.13 7.13
N SER A 248 13.00 2.55 8.35
CA SER A 248 11.74 3.25 8.62
C SER A 248 11.71 4.61 7.93
N SER A 249 10.52 5.05 7.50
CA SER A 249 10.33 6.41 6.96
C SER A 249 10.79 7.51 7.92
N LEU A 250 10.72 7.27 9.23
CA LEU A 250 11.18 8.21 10.26
C LEU A 250 12.67 8.54 10.19
N LEU A 251 13.46 7.66 9.56
CA LEU A 251 14.90 7.83 9.38
C LEU A 251 15.28 8.38 8.01
N LEU A 252 14.32 8.59 7.10
CA LEU A 252 14.63 8.98 5.71
C LEU A 252 15.38 10.31 5.63
N LYS A 253 14.97 11.31 6.42
CA LYS A 253 15.67 12.60 6.45
C LYS A 253 17.11 12.43 6.94
N GLU A 254 17.31 11.70 8.04
CA GLU A 254 18.64 11.44 8.59
C GLU A 254 19.51 10.65 7.59
N PHE A 255 18.92 9.68 6.88
CA PHE A 255 19.58 8.94 5.82
C PHE A 255 20.10 9.89 4.74
N ILE A 256 19.22 10.72 4.17
CA ILE A 256 19.58 11.66 3.10
C ILE A 256 20.71 12.60 3.57
N GLU A 257 20.61 13.15 4.77
CA GLU A 257 21.63 14.02 5.35
C GLU A 257 22.98 13.31 5.53
N SER A 258 22.98 12.03 5.89
CA SER A 258 24.21 11.23 6.02
C SER A 258 24.90 10.88 4.70
N GLN A 259 24.25 11.12 3.55
CA GLN A 259 24.80 10.82 2.22
C GLN A 259 25.44 12.03 1.54
N LYS A 260 25.27 13.23 2.12
CA LYS A 260 25.93 14.46 1.68
C LYS A 260 27.45 14.32 1.79
#